data_AF-A0A973AVS8-F1
#
_entry.id   AF-A0A973AVS8-F1
#
_cell.length_a   1.000
_cell.length_b   1.000
_cell.length_c   1.000
_cell.angle_alpha   90.00
_cell.angle_beta   90.00
_cell.angle_gamma   90.00
#
_symmetry.space_group_name_H-M   'P 1'
#
loop_
_entity.id
_entity.type
_entity.pdbx_description
1 polymer ?
#
loop_
_entity_poly.entity_id
_entity_poly.type
_entity_poly.pdbx_seq_one_letter_code
_entity_poly.pdbx_strand_id
1 'polypeptide(L)'
;IKNRDKIIDAYLEIREFDERTLKVIEPLRGLRLIYFSAWIGQRWEDGAFKLAFPHFGTEKYWQEQLEHLSFQLERIKVLEK
;
A
#
# COMPACT_ATOMS: atom_id res chain seq x y z
N ILE A 1 9.32 -8.39 -8.11
CA ILE A 1 10.14 -7.82 -9.20
C ILE A 1 10.34 -8.80 -10.37
N LYS A 2 10.42 -10.13 -10.14
CA LYS A 2 10.72 -11.15 -11.18
C LYS A 2 9.92 -11.10 -12.51
N ASN A 3 8.78 -10.39 -12.59
CA ASN A 3 7.98 -10.26 -13.80
C ASN A 3 7.69 -8.80 -14.23
N ARG A 4 8.30 -7.80 -13.58
CA ARG A 4 7.97 -6.38 -13.86
C ARG A 4 8.26 -6.02 -15.31
N ASP A 5 9.44 -6.40 -15.79
CA ASP A 5 9.91 -5.97 -17.11
C ASP A 5 9.02 -6.57 -18.21
N LYS A 6 8.61 -7.84 -18.07
CA LYS A 6 7.61 -8.47 -18.96
C LYS A 6 6.27 -7.74 -19.01
N ILE A 7 5.82 -7.19 -17.88
CA ILE A 7 4.56 -6.43 -17.83
C ILE A 7 4.73 -5.07 -18.50
N ILE A 8 5.88 -4.42 -18.30
CA ILE A 8 6.20 -3.14 -18.96
C ILE A 8 6.30 -3.35 -20.47
N ASP A 9 6.99 -4.39 -20.92
CA ASP A 9 7.15 -4.74 -22.34
C ASP A 9 5.77 -4.91 -23.01
N ALA A 10 4.87 -5.68 -22.40
CA ALA A 10 3.51 -5.86 -22.91
C ALA A 10 2.67 -4.56 -22.86
N TYR A 11 2.86 -3.72 -21.84
CA TYR A 11 2.16 -2.42 -21.75
C TYR A 11 2.60 -1.46 -22.86
N LEU A 12 3.89 -1.48 -23.20
CA LEU A 12 4.48 -0.63 -24.24
C LEU A 12 3.92 -0.91 -25.64
N GLU A 13 3.34 -2.10 -25.89
CA GLU A 13 2.62 -2.40 -27.13
C GLU A 13 1.35 -1.55 -27.30
N ILE A 14 0.79 -1.03 -26.20
CA ILE A 14 -0.49 -0.29 -26.17
C ILE A 14 -0.26 1.20 -25.88
N ARG A 15 0.75 1.54 -25.07
CA ARG A 15 1.00 2.92 -24.62
C ARG A 15 2.43 3.13 -24.14
N GLU A 16 2.95 4.34 -24.34
CA GLU A 16 4.21 4.78 -23.72
C GLU A 16 4.19 4.66 -22.18
N PHE A 17 5.36 4.32 -21.61
CA PHE A 17 5.55 4.15 -20.17
C PHE A 17 6.64 5.08 -19.66
N ASP A 18 6.30 5.94 -18.68
CA ASP A 18 7.27 6.81 -18.01
C ASP A 18 7.87 6.09 -16.78
N GLU A 19 9.14 5.71 -16.85
CA GLU A 19 9.84 5.02 -15.76
C GLU A 19 9.86 5.82 -14.45
N ARG A 20 9.74 7.15 -14.49
CA ARG A 20 9.68 7.99 -13.27
C ARG A 20 8.48 7.62 -12.41
N THR A 21 7.41 7.08 -13.00
CA THR A 21 6.23 6.60 -12.27
C THR A 21 6.54 5.42 -11.37
N LEU A 22 7.62 4.67 -11.61
CA LEU A 22 8.05 3.60 -10.70
C LEU A 22 8.49 4.14 -9.34
N LYS A 23 8.99 5.38 -9.27
CA LYS A 23 9.45 6.02 -8.02
C LYS A 23 8.30 6.27 -7.04
N VAL A 24 7.08 6.48 -7.55
CA VAL A 24 5.91 6.74 -6.69
C VAL A 24 5.25 5.46 -6.16
N ILE A 25 5.70 4.27 -6.57
CA ILE A 25 5.10 3.00 -6.11
C ILE A 25 5.19 2.85 -4.58
N GLU A 26 6.36 3.13 -4.00
CA GLU A 26 6.55 3.02 -2.55
C GLU A 26 5.76 4.08 -1.77
N PRO A 27 5.77 5.37 -2.15
CA PRO A 27 4.87 6.37 -1.58
C PRO A 27 3.38 6.00 -1.68
N LEU A 28 2.92 5.56 -2.86
CA LEU A 28 1.52 5.16 -3.07
C LEU A 28 1.14 3.93 -2.23
N ARG A 29 2.07 3.00 -2.01
CA ARG A 29 1.85 1.87 -1.10
C ARG A 29 1.70 2.32 0.35
N GLY A 30 2.51 3.28 0.79
CA GLY A 30 2.36 3.90 2.12
C GLY A 30 1.00 4.58 2.28
N LEU A 31 0.59 5.39 1.30
CA LEU A 31 -0.75 5.97 1.28
C LEU A 31 -1.83 4.89 1.35
N ARG A 32 -1.72 3.81 0.56
CA ARG A 32 -2.70 2.71 0.58
C ARG A 32 -2.84 2.09 1.98
N LEU A 33 -1.77 1.92 2.74
CA LEU A 33 -1.84 1.39 4.12
C LEU A 33 -2.68 2.30 5.01
N ILE A 34 -2.40 3.62 4.98
CA ILE A 34 -3.13 4.62 5.76
C ILE A 34 -4.61 4.68 5.35
N TYR A 35 -4.87 4.75 4.04
CA TYR A 35 -6.23 4.80 3.50
C TYR A 35 -7.03 3.53 3.81
N PHE A 36 -6.37 2.36 3.85
CA PHE A 36 -7.06 1.12 4.19
C PHE A 36 -7.57 1.15 5.64
N SER A 37 -6.75 1.58 6.59
CA SER A 37 -7.17 1.75 7.98
C SER A 37 -8.28 2.79 8.13
N ALA A 38 -8.18 3.91 7.41
CA ALA A 38 -9.22 4.95 7.39
C ALA A 38 -10.54 4.44 6.79
N TRP A 39 -10.47 3.66 5.71
CA TRP A 39 -11.64 3.08 5.03
C TRP A 39 -12.38 2.09 5.93
N ILE A 40 -11.66 1.28 6.71
CA ILE A 40 -12.28 0.41 7.73
C ILE A 40 -12.95 1.28 8.80
N GLY A 41 -12.22 2.29 9.33
CA GLY A 41 -12.74 3.18 10.37
C GLY A 41 -14.00 3.94 9.98
N GLN A 42 -14.06 4.48 8.76
CA GLN A 42 -15.25 5.18 8.23
C GLN A 42 -16.49 4.30 8.17
N ARG A 43 -16.31 2.98 8.09
CA ARG A 43 -17.38 1.99 7.95
C ARG A 43 -17.50 1.11 9.18
N TRP A 44 -16.90 1.50 10.30
CA TRP A 44 -16.82 0.62 11.46
C TRP A 44 -18.20 0.24 12.02
N GLU A 45 -19.20 1.11 11.88
CA GLU A 45 -20.57 0.80 12.33
C GLU A 45 -21.33 -0.19 11.43
N ASP A 46 -20.80 -0.50 10.23
CA ASP A 46 -21.31 -1.58 9.38
C ASP A 46 -20.95 -2.94 10.01
N GLY A 47 -21.95 -3.74 10.36
CA GLY A 47 -21.75 -5.06 10.97
C GLY A 47 -20.89 -6.00 10.11
N ALA A 48 -20.92 -5.85 8.78
CA ALA A 48 -20.05 -6.63 7.88
C ALA A 48 -18.57 -6.31 8.11
N PHE A 49 -18.22 -5.08 8.48
CA PHE A 49 -16.84 -4.65 8.76
C PHE A 49 -16.34 -5.17 10.09
N LYS A 50 -17.19 -5.18 11.13
CA LYS A 50 -16.85 -5.79 12.43
C LYS A 50 -16.55 -7.30 12.28
N LEU A 51 -17.28 -7.99 11.40
CA LEU A 51 -17.05 -9.40 11.09
C LEU A 51 -15.81 -9.64 10.22
N ALA A 52 -15.59 -8.83 9.19
CA ALA A 52 -14.47 -8.99 8.27
C ALA A 52 -13.12 -8.55 8.87
N PHE A 53 -13.13 -7.60 9.81
CA PHE A 53 -11.94 -7.02 10.43
C PHE A 53 -12.02 -7.08 11.97
N PRO A 54 -12.12 -8.28 12.58
CA PRO A 54 -12.40 -8.42 14.01
C PRO A 54 -11.27 -7.90 14.92
N HIS A 55 -10.06 -7.76 14.38
CA HIS A 55 -8.90 -7.23 15.12
C HIS A 55 -8.69 -5.72 14.92
N PHE A 56 -9.48 -5.07 14.08
CA PHE A 56 -9.37 -3.63 13.86
C PHE A 56 -9.61 -2.86 15.16
N GLY A 57 -8.77 -1.87 15.43
CA GLY A 57 -8.84 -1.07 16.65
C GLY A 57 -8.13 -1.68 17.87
N THR A 58 -7.69 -2.94 17.80
CA THR A 58 -6.90 -3.55 18.89
C THR A 58 -5.48 -2.98 18.94
N GLU A 59 -4.83 -3.04 20.11
CA GLU A 59 -3.43 -2.64 20.26
C GLU A 59 -2.52 -3.38 19.27
N LYS A 60 -2.70 -4.70 19.16
CA LYS A 60 -1.93 -5.54 18.24
C LYS A 60 -2.06 -5.07 16.79
N TYR A 61 -3.27 -4.75 16.32
CA TYR A 61 -3.47 -4.23 14.98
C TYR A 61 -2.68 -2.92 14.75
N TRP A 62 -2.70 -2.01 15.72
CA TRP A 62 -1.98 -0.75 15.58
C TRP A 62 -0.46 -0.93 15.66
N GLN A 63 0.05 -1.87 16.46
CA GLN A 63 1.46 -2.25 16.46
C GLN A 63 1.88 -2.78 15.08
N GLU A 64 1.13 -3.72 14.49
CA GLU A 64 1.40 -4.23 13.14
C GLU A 64 1.34 -3.13 12.07
N GLN A 65 0.38 -2.19 12.18
CA GLN A 65 0.32 -1.05 11.26
C GLN A 65 1.54 -0.13 11.38
N LEU A 66 2.02 0.14 12.61
CA LEU A 66 3.22 0.94 12.82
C LEU A 66 4.47 0.25 12.24
N GLU A 67 4.60 -1.05 12.41
CA GLU A 67 5.69 -1.84 11.82
C GLU A 67 5.66 -1.78 10.30
N HIS A 68 4.49 -1.99 9.69
CA HIS A 68 4.32 -1.91 8.23
C HIS A 68 4.64 -0.52 7.68
N LEU A 69 4.16 0.54 8.34
CA LEU A 69 4.44 1.92 7.95
C LEU A 69 5.92 2.27 8.10
N SER A 70 6.58 1.80 9.17
CA SER A 70 8.01 2.00 9.38
C SER A 70 8.84 1.32 8.31
N PHE A 71 8.53 0.06 8.00
CA PHE A 71 9.18 -0.65 6.89
C PHE A 71 8.94 0.05 5.55
N GLN A 72 7.72 0.52 5.31
CA GLN A 72 7.38 1.23 4.08
C GLN A 72 8.13 2.57 3.97
N LEU A 73 8.32 3.29 5.08
CA LEU A 73 9.10 4.52 5.13
C LEU A 73 10.57 4.28 4.76
N GLU A 74 11.18 3.22 5.28
CA GLU A 74 12.56 2.86 4.91
C GLU A 74 12.69 2.56 3.42
N ARG A 75 11.70 1.87 2.82
CA ARG A 75 11.68 1.61 1.37
C ARG A 75 11.55 2.90 0.54
N ILE A 76 10.78 3.88 1.02
CA ILE A 76 10.66 5.18 0.36
C ILE A 76 12.01 5.91 0.38
N LYS A 77 12.66 5.99 1.54
CA LYS A 77 13.98 6.65 1.68
C LYS A 77 15.06 6.03 0.81
N VAL A 78 15.04 4.71 0.62
CA VAL A 78 16.00 4.01 -0.27
C VAL A 78 15.88 4.49 -1.72
N LEU A 79 14.69 4.89 -2.18
CA LEU A 79 14.47 5.37 -3.54
C LEU A 79 14.77 6.86 -3.74
N GLU A 80 14.97 7.61 -2.66
CA GLU A 80 15.33 9.03 -2.69
C GLU A 80 16.85 9.26 -2.78
N LYS A 81 17.65 8.23 -2.47
CA LYS A 81 19.10 8.21 -2.70
C LYS A 81 19.43 7.81 -4.13
#